data_AF-A0A9D6TK01-F1
#
_entry.id   AF-A0A9D6TK01-F1
#
_cell.length_a   1.000
_cell.length_b   1.000
_cell.length_c   1.000
_cell.angle_alpha   90.00
_cell.angle_beta   90.00
_cell.angle_gamma   90.00
#
_symmetry.space_group_name_H-M   'P 1'
#
loop_
_entity.id
_entity.type
_entity.pdbx_description
1 polymer ?
#
loop_
_entity_poly.entity_id
_entity_poly.type
_entity_poly.pdbx_seq_one_letter_code
_entity_poly.pdbx_strand_id
1 'polypeptide(L)'
;VLFGAAEFNLPIAGDSHDVREHLFALDPAPQPTIARLTSPVQAERLPKSLSYFAVSPDEDQVLFGADNGEVWLLTLSTGAVEPIAPKIDGDKNFTAPVWRRSGEFSYLKKAASAAGNDSARPVELVLRRGKTESILSGSWPDETLRRLID
;
A
#
# COMPACT_ATOMS: atom_id res chain seq x y z
N VAL A 1 12.33 -14.92 -1.91
CA VAL A 1 10.88 -14.91 -2.27
C VAL A 1 10.17 -13.98 -1.32
N LEU A 2 9.30 -13.09 -1.81
CA LEU A 2 8.48 -12.21 -0.97
C LEU A 2 7.03 -12.69 -0.95
N PHE A 3 6.41 -12.77 0.22
CA PHE A 3 5.02 -13.17 0.37
C PHE A 3 4.34 -12.44 1.54
N GLY A 4 3.02 -12.28 1.44
CA GLY A 4 2.18 -11.80 2.53
C GLY A 4 1.61 -12.97 3.32
N ALA A 5 1.58 -12.86 4.65
CA ALA A 5 0.94 -13.86 5.52
C ALA A 5 0.37 -13.20 6.78
N ALA A 6 -0.68 -13.80 7.34
CA ALA A 6 -1.17 -13.46 8.67
C ALA A 6 -0.35 -14.20 9.73
N GLU A 7 0.04 -13.50 10.80
CA GLU A 7 0.66 -14.14 11.97
C GLU A 7 -0.44 -14.54 12.97
N PHE A 8 -0.42 -15.80 13.41
CA PHE A 8 -1.31 -16.30 14.44
C PHE A 8 -0.51 -16.69 15.67
N ASN A 9 -0.91 -16.17 16.83
CA ASN A 9 -0.47 -16.68 18.12
C ASN A 9 -1.49 -17.72 18.58
N LEU A 10 -1.06 -18.94 18.91
CA LEU A 10 -1.95 -19.95 19.47
C LEU A 10 -2.40 -19.50 20.87
N PRO A 11 -3.72 -19.53 21.17
CA PRO A 11 -4.23 -18.97 22.40
C PRO A 11 -3.80 -19.81 23.60
N ILE A 12 -2.82 -19.32 24.35
CA ILE A 12 -2.67 -19.67 25.77
C ILE A 12 -3.49 -18.63 26.52
N ALA A 13 -4.80 -18.88 26.63
CA ALA A 13 -5.80 -18.09 27.32
C ALA A 13 -6.12 -16.69 26.75
N GLY A 14 -7.27 -16.61 26.05
CA GLY A 14 -8.25 -15.56 26.22
C GLY A 14 -7.84 -14.12 25.89
N ASP A 15 -7.65 -13.81 24.61
CA ASP A 15 -8.22 -12.59 24.05
C ASP A 15 -8.38 -12.73 22.54
N SER A 16 -9.46 -12.15 22.02
CA SER A 16 -9.77 -12.06 20.59
C SER A 16 -8.56 -11.48 19.84
N HIS A 17 -7.83 -12.34 19.12
CA HIS A 17 -6.62 -11.94 18.42
C HIS A 17 -6.91 -10.84 17.40
N ASP A 18 -6.19 -9.73 17.52
CA ASP A 18 -6.10 -8.72 16.48
C ASP A 18 -5.27 -9.29 15.31
N VAL A 19 -5.93 -9.95 14.37
CA VAL A 19 -5.27 -10.57 13.21
C VAL A 19 -4.76 -9.47 12.28
N ARG A 20 -3.44 -9.41 12.12
CA ARG A 20 -2.72 -8.46 11.27
C ARG A 20 -1.90 -9.20 10.23
N GLU A 21 -1.93 -8.68 9.01
CA GLU A 21 -1.09 -9.13 7.91
C GLU A 21 0.29 -8.47 7.96
N HIS A 22 1.30 -9.24 7.59
CA HIS A 22 2.68 -8.78 7.57
C HIS A 22 3.40 -9.22 6.30
N LEU A 23 4.42 -8.46 5.91
CA LEU A 23 5.31 -8.82 4.81
C LEU A 23 6.48 -9.65 5.33
N PHE A 24 6.72 -10.79 4.67
CA PHE A 24 7.80 -11.71 5.01
C PHE A 24 8.68 -11.98 3.79
N ALA A 25 10.00 -11.96 4.01
CA ALA A 25 10.97 -12.45 3.04
C ALA A 25 11.44 -13.86 3.41
N LEU A 26 11.48 -14.73 2.43
CA LEU A 26 12.18 -16.01 2.48
C LEU A 26 13.56 -15.84 1.82
N ASP A 27 14.60 -15.99 2.62
CA ASP A 27 15.99 -16.12 2.16
C ASP A 27 16.26 -17.60 1.81
N PRO A 28 16.57 -17.93 0.55
CA PRO A 28 16.83 -19.29 0.11
C PRO A 28 18.28 -19.76 0.35
N ALA A 29 19.06 -19.06 1.18
CA ALA A 29 20.38 -19.49 1.63
C ALA A 29 20.40 -20.97 2.09
N PRO A 30 21.57 -21.62 2.21
CA PRO A 30 21.68 -23.06 2.52
C PRO A 30 20.85 -23.54 3.73
N GLN A 31 20.52 -22.61 4.64
CA GLN A 31 19.47 -22.77 5.64
C GLN A 31 18.40 -21.71 5.38
N PRO A 32 17.23 -22.09 4.83
CA PRO A 32 16.19 -21.13 4.52
C PRO A 32 15.67 -20.43 5.77
N THR A 33 15.57 -19.11 5.74
CA THR A 33 15.01 -18.34 6.85
C THR A 33 13.85 -17.48 6.38
N ILE A 34 12.84 -17.34 7.25
CA ILE A 34 11.72 -16.43 7.05
C ILE A 34 11.93 -15.26 8.00
N ALA A 35 12.01 -14.06 7.45
CA ALA A 35 12.17 -12.83 8.21
C ALA A 35 11.00 -11.90 7.93
N ARG A 36 10.45 -11.30 9.00
CA ARG A 36 9.50 -10.18 8.86
C ARG A 36 10.25 -8.96 8.35
N LEU A 37 9.67 -8.25 7.39
CA LEU A 37 10.29 -7.07 6.78
C LEU A 37 10.09 -5.76 7.54
N THR A 38 9.12 -5.72 8.45
CA THR A 38 8.81 -4.55 9.28
C THR A 38 9.10 -4.86 10.73
N SER A 39 9.68 -3.92 11.47
CA SER A 39 9.81 -4.06 12.93
C SER A 39 8.43 -4.07 13.62
N PRO A 40 8.32 -4.60 14.86
CA PRO A 40 7.05 -4.59 15.60
C PRO A 40 6.42 -3.20 15.72
N VAL A 41 7.23 -2.18 16.02
CA VAL A 41 6.80 -0.78 16.16
C VAL A 41 6.25 -0.22 14.85
N GLN A 42 6.84 -0.58 13.71
CA GLN A 42 6.33 -0.18 12.40
C GLN A 42 5.03 -0.89 12.07
N ALA A 43 4.93 -2.18 12.38
CA ALA A 43 3.74 -2.96 12.10
C ALA A 43 2.50 -2.41 12.81
N GLU A 44 2.63 -1.85 14.02
CA GLU A 44 1.52 -1.19 14.74
C GLU A 44 0.95 0.01 13.99
N ARG A 45 1.78 0.71 13.18
CA ARG A 45 1.39 1.89 12.41
C ARG A 45 0.74 1.57 11.08
N LEU A 46 0.91 0.34 10.59
CA LEU A 46 0.37 -0.08 9.31
C LEU A 46 -1.13 -0.41 9.41
N PRO A 47 -1.83 -0.45 8.27
CA PRO A 47 -3.13 -1.11 8.19
C PRO A 47 -3.04 -2.57 8.62
N LYS A 48 -4.16 -3.10 9.13
CA LYS A 48 -4.23 -4.51 9.55
C LYS A 48 -4.21 -5.48 8.35
N SER A 49 -4.72 -5.04 7.20
CA SER A 49 -4.64 -5.79 5.95
C SER A 49 -3.67 -5.14 4.97
N LEU A 50 -2.88 -5.95 4.30
CA LEU A 50 -1.91 -5.64 3.27
C LEU A 50 -2.31 -6.43 2.00
N SER A 51 -3.35 -5.97 1.32
CA SER A 51 -4.03 -6.72 0.25
C SER A 51 -3.20 -6.88 -1.02
N TYR A 52 -2.24 -6.00 -1.26
CA TYR A 52 -1.34 -6.08 -2.41
C TYR A 52 0.05 -5.55 -2.06
N PHE A 53 1.05 -6.08 -2.75
CA PHE A 53 2.42 -5.55 -2.71
C PHE A 53 3.17 -5.87 -4.00
N ALA A 54 4.16 -5.04 -4.31
CA ALA A 54 5.06 -5.23 -5.43
C ALA A 54 6.46 -4.71 -5.07
N VAL A 55 7.49 -5.49 -5.41
CA VAL A 55 8.89 -5.10 -5.26
C VAL A 55 9.28 -4.16 -6.40
N SER A 56 10.08 -3.14 -6.11
CA SER A 56 10.62 -2.24 -7.13
C SER A 56 11.58 -2.99 -8.07
N PRO A 57 11.76 -2.53 -9.33
CA PRO A 57 12.64 -3.22 -10.28
C PRO A 57 14.12 -3.33 -9.86
N ASP A 58 14.59 -2.45 -8.98
CA ASP A 58 15.93 -2.49 -8.39
C ASP A 58 15.99 -3.21 -7.04
N GLU A 59 14.88 -3.80 -6.60
CA GLU A 59 14.79 -4.61 -5.39
C GLU A 59 15.16 -3.88 -4.08
N ASP A 60 15.13 -2.55 -4.04
CA ASP A 60 15.40 -1.76 -2.83
C ASP A 60 14.11 -1.33 -2.11
N GLN A 61 12.95 -1.39 -2.78
CA GLN A 61 11.69 -0.90 -2.23
C GLN A 61 10.53 -1.87 -2.43
N VAL A 62 9.55 -1.83 -1.53
CA VAL A 62 8.26 -2.53 -1.66
C VAL A 62 7.15 -1.51 -1.59
N LEU A 63 6.34 -1.45 -2.64
CA LEU A 63 5.11 -0.68 -2.70
C LEU A 63 3.97 -1.60 -2.31
N PHE A 64 3.15 -1.19 -1.37
CA PHE A 64 2.06 -2.02 -0.88
C PHE A 64 0.89 -1.17 -0.43
N GLY A 65 -0.22 -1.81 -0.15
CA GLY A 65 -1.38 -1.11 0.35
C GLY A 65 -2.50 -2.03 0.80
N ALA A 66 -3.53 -1.38 1.32
CA ALA A 66 -4.57 -2.00 2.12
C ALA A 66 -5.92 -2.03 1.40
N ASP A 67 -6.85 -2.78 1.95
CA ASP A 67 -8.23 -2.93 1.48
C ASP A 67 -9.03 -1.62 1.52
N ASN A 68 -8.48 -0.57 2.14
CA ASN A 68 -9.08 0.75 2.29
C ASN A 68 -8.42 1.82 1.38
N GLY A 69 -7.55 1.40 0.44
CA GLY A 69 -6.92 2.29 -0.52
C GLY A 69 -5.70 3.06 0.02
N GLU A 70 -5.29 2.81 1.26
CA GLU A 70 -4.01 3.32 1.75
C GLU A 70 -2.84 2.73 0.97
N VAL A 71 -1.85 3.57 0.66
CA VAL A 71 -0.64 3.20 -0.07
C VAL A 71 0.57 3.54 0.78
N TRP A 72 1.52 2.61 0.82
CA TRP A 72 2.70 2.67 1.66
C TRP A 72 3.93 2.22 0.88
N LEU A 73 5.09 2.74 1.29
CA LEU A 73 6.38 2.40 0.71
C LEU A 73 7.32 1.92 1.81
N LEU A 74 7.86 0.72 1.65
CA LEU A 74 8.90 0.14 2.49
C LEU A 74 10.24 0.23 1.77
N THR A 75 11.27 0.73 2.44
CA THR A 75 12.67 0.65 2.00
C THR A 75 13.31 -0.59 2.63
N LEU A 76 13.74 -1.55 1.80
CA LEU A 76 14.18 -2.87 2.25
C LEU A 76 15.48 -2.82 3.05
N SER A 77 16.44 -1.99 2.62
CA SER A 77 17.75 -1.85 3.27
C SER A 77 17.68 -1.33 4.71
N THR A 78 16.64 -0.57 5.07
CA THR A 78 16.49 0.06 6.38
C THR A 78 15.28 -0.42 7.17
N GLY A 79 14.37 -1.15 6.52
CA GLY A 79 13.04 -1.45 7.03
C GLY A 79 12.15 -0.21 7.16
N ALA A 80 12.57 0.98 6.70
CA ALA A 80 11.81 2.22 6.89
C ALA A 80 10.51 2.20 6.09
N VAL A 81 9.41 2.64 6.71
CA VAL A 81 8.10 2.69 6.08
C VAL A 81 7.58 4.13 6.01
N GLU A 82 7.15 4.54 4.81
CA GLU A 82 6.59 5.86 4.51
C GLU A 82 5.13 5.73 4.06
N PRO A 83 4.19 6.51 4.64
CA PRO A 83 2.84 6.64 4.10
C PRO A 83 2.86 7.46 2.80
N ILE A 84 2.25 6.94 1.73
CA ILE A 84 2.19 7.59 0.42
C ILE A 84 0.81 8.19 0.15
N ALA A 85 -0.25 7.45 0.46
CA ALA A 85 -1.63 7.91 0.29
C ALA A 85 -2.47 7.51 1.51
N PRO A 86 -3.30 8.43 2.04
CA PRO A 86 -4.24 8.09 3.10
C PRO A 86 -5.38 7.22 2.55
N LYS A 87 -6.18 6.67 3.47
CA LYS A 87 -7.40 5.95 3.17
C LYS A 87 -8.31 6.73 2.21
N ILE A 88 -8.91 6.01 1.28
CA ILE A 88 -9.94 6.50 0.38
C ILE A 88 -11.31 6.04 0.91
N ASP A 89 -12.30 6.93 0.85
CA ASP A 89 -13.68 6.58 1.19
C ASP A 89 -14.32 5.88 -0.03
N GLY A 90 -14.86 4.68 0.15
CA GLY A 90 -15.43 3.88 -0.94
C GLY A 90 -15.44 2.38 -0.63
N ASP A 91 -15.86 1.58 -1.61
CA ASP A 91 -15.82 0.12 -1.52
C ASP A 91 -14.38 -0.40 -1.62
N LYS A 92 -14.15 -1.61 -1.10
CA LYS A 92 -12.81 -2.17 -0.83
C LYS A 92 -12.01 -2.61 -2.07
N ASN A 93 -12.42 -2.21 -3.27
CA ASN A 93 -11.86 -2.65 -4.55
C ASN A 93 -10.93 -1.60 -5.18
N PHE A 94 -10.03 -1.04 -4.37
CA PHE A 94 -9.09 -0.04 -4.87
C PHE A 94 -8.07 -0.66 -5.83
N THR A 95 -7.80 0.05 -6.92
CA THR A 95 -6.73 -0.34 -7.84
C THR A 95 -5.37 -0.33 -7.14
N ALA A 96 -4.63 -1.44 -7.27
CA ALA A 96 -3.29 -1.54 -6.70
C ALA A 96 -2.33 -0.50 -7.33
N PRO A 97 -1.41 0.08 -6.55
CA PRO A 97 -0.35 0.92 -7.02
C PRO A 97 0.68 0.06 -7.78
N VAL A 98 1.28 0.64 -8.81
CA VAL A 98 2.09 -0.11 -9.78
C VAL A 98 3.39 0.62 -10.05
N TRP A 99 4.50 -0.13 -9.97
CA TRP A 99 5.81 0.33 -10.41
C TRP A 99 5.85 0.50 -11.92
N ARG A 100 6.37 1.65 -12.38
CA ARG A 100 6.71 1.87 -13.80
C ARG A 100 8.20 1.66 -14.05
N ARG A 101 9.03 2.05 -13.07
CA ARG A 101 10.49 1.84 -12.98
C ARG A 101 10.94 2.15 -11.55
N SER A 102 12.21 1.95 -11.22
CA SER A 102 12.79 2.36 -9.95
C SER A 102 12.47 3.82 -9.60
N GLY A 103 11.95 4.06 -8.40
CA GLY A 103 11.57 5.38 -7.92
C GLY A 103 10.38 6.04 -8.64
N GLU A 104 9.69 5.34 -9.55
CA GLU A 104 8.51 5.85 -10.26
C GLU A 104 7.36 4.84 -10.25
N PHE A 105 6.23 5.25 -9.68
CA PHE A 105 5.04 4.41 -9.57
C PHE A 105 3.75 5.23 -9.63
N SER A 106 2.67 4.59 -10.05
CA SER A 106 1.33 5.18 -10.07
C SER A 106 0.45 4.60 -8.99
N TYR A 107 -0.47 5.40 -8.46
CA TYR A 107 -1.40 4.99 -7.40
C TYR A 107 -2.64 5.89 -7.38
N LEU A 108 -3.69 5.44 -6.69
CA LEU A 108 -4.88 6.26 -6.43
C LEU A 108 -4.70 7.08 -5.16
N LYS A 109 -5.16 8.33 -5.19
CA LYS A 109 -5.17 9.24 -4.04
C LYS A 109 -6.51 9.94 -3.95
N LYS A 110 -7.01 10.21 -2.75
CA LYS A 110 -8.20 11.06 -2.56
C LYS A 110 -7.98 12.42 -3.24
N ALA A 111 -8.93 12.86 -4.07
CA ALA A 111 -8.83 14.17 -4.70
C ALA A 111 -8.91 15.26 -3.62
N ALA A 112 -8.18 16.36 -3.81
CA ALA A 112 -8.37 17.53 -2.97
C ALA A 112 -9.75 18.10 -3.27
N SER A 113 -10.63 18.15 -2.27
CA SER A 113 -11.95 18.79 -2.43
C SER A 113 -11.73 20.25 -2.79
N ALA A 114 -11.99 20.62 -4.04
CA ALA A 114 -12.04 22.01 -4.43
C ALA A 114 -13.28 22.61 -3.74
N ALA A 115 -13.04 23.47 -2.76
CA ALA A 115 -14.08 24.14 -2.00
C ALA A 115 -15.15 24.72 -2.96
N GLY A 116 -16.36 24.16 -2.91
CA GLY A 116 -17.56 24.80 -3.46
C GLY A 116 -18.18 24.22 -4.73
N ASN A 117 -17.79 23.04 -5.23
CA ASN A 117 -18.54 22.38 -6.30
C ASN A 117 -18.86 20.91 -5.98
N ASP A 118 -20.15 20.58 -5.98
CA ASP A 118 -20.72 19.24 -5.74
C ASP A 118 -20.38 18.18 -6.81
N SER A 119 -19.53 18.51 -7.78
CA SER A 119 -18.82 17.50 -8.58
C SER A 119 -17.66 16.94 -7.76
N ALA A 120 -17.99 16.17 -6.71
CA ALA A 120 -17.02 15.57 -5.80
C ALA A 120 -16.26 14.46 -6.51
N ARG A 121 -15.22 14.84 -7.25
CA ARG A 121 -14.20 13.95 -7.80
C ARG A 121 -13.62 13.12 -6.63
N PRO A 122 -13.84 11.80 -6.58
CA PRO A 122 -13.52 11.05 -5.36
C PRO A 122 -12.02 10.75 -5.23
N VAL A 123 -11.37 10.48 -6.36
CA VAL A 123 -9.96 10.09 -6.43
C VAL A 123 -9.24 10.70 -7.64
N GLU A 124 -7.91 10.68 -7.58
CA GLU A 124 -6.98 10.99 -8.64
C GLU A 124 -6.07 9.79 -8.88
N LEU A 125 -5.79 9.48 -10.14
CA LEU A 125 -4.65 8.66 -10.53
C LEU A 125 -3.41 9.55 -10.58
N VAL A 126 -2.46 9.26 -9.71
CA VAL A 126 -1.23 10.03 -9.53
C VAL A 126 -0.03 9.21 -9.99
N LEU A 127 0.93 9.88 -10.62
CA LEU A 127 2.27 9.36 -10.88
C LEU A 127 3.26 10.06 -9.97
N ARG A 128 3.96 9.29 -9.14
CA ARG A 128 5.05 9.77 -8.28
C ARG A 128 6.40 9.41 -8.88
N ARG A 129 7.32 10.37 -8.85
CA ARG A 129 8.73 10.26 -9.26
C ARG A 129 9.61 10.77 -8.12
N GLY A 130 10.16 9.88 -7.32
CA GLY A 130 10.82 10.24 -6.07
C GLY A 130 9.86 10.97 -5.13
N LYS A 131 10.06 12.28 -4.94
CA LYS A 131 9.21 13.14 -4.09
C LYS A 131 8.23 14.01 -4.88
N THR A 132 8.23 13.94 -6.21
CA THR A 132 7.38 14.77 -7.06
C THR A 132 6.17 13.97 -7.52
N GLU A 133 4.98 14.57 -7.44
CA GLU A 133 3.71 13.98 -7.87
C GLU A 133 3.15 14.74 -9.09
N SER A 134 2.53 14.01 -10.01
CA SER A 134 1.79 14.55 -11.15
C SER A 134 0.46 13.81 -11.31
N ILE A 135 -0.62 14.56 -11.53
CA ILE A 135 -1.96 13.99 -11.73
C ILE A 135 -2.06 13.50 -13.17
N LEU A 136 -2.24 12.20 -13.38
CA LEU A 136 -2.45 11.60 -14.70
C LEU A 136 -3.91 11.71 -15.15
N SER A 137 -4.83 11.66 -14.20
CA SER A 137 -6.27 11.70 -14.44
C SER A 137 -6.84 13.10 -14.71
N GLY A 138 -6.03 14.16 -14.76
CA GLY A 138 -6.53 15.55 -14.68
C GLY A 138 -7.59 15.92 -15.72
N SER A 139 -7.56 15.28 -16.89
CA SER A 139 -8.54 15.45 -17.98
C SER A 139 -9.58 14.33 -18.09
N TRP A 140 -9.56 13.36 -17.19
CA TRP A 140 -10.45 12.20 -17.24
C TRP A 140 -11.85 12.56 -16.71
N PRO A 141 -12.91 11.98 -17.29
CA PRO A 141 -14.26 12.10 -16.76
C PRO A 141 -14.39 11.50 -15.35
N ASP A 142 -15.21 12.12 -14.50
CA ASP A 142 -15.47 11.64 -13.13
C ASP A 142 -16.06 10.23 -13.11
N GLU A 143 -16.86 9.86 -14.12
CA GLU A 143 -17.39 8.49 -14.25
C GLU A 143 -16.28 7.46 -14.39
N THR A 144 -15.22 7.77 -15.14
CA THR A 144 -14.06 6.89 -15.29
C THR A 144 -13.34 6.71 -13.95
N LEU A 145 -13.28 7.76 -13.13
CA LEU A 145 -12.63 7.71 -11.82
C LEU A 145 -13.43 6.94 -10.78
N ARG A 146 -14.77 7.02 -10.82
CA ARG A 146 -15.65 6.21 -9.95
C ARG A 146 -15.45 4.72 -10.18
N ARG A 147 -15.34 4.29 -11.44
CA ARG A 147 -15.06 2.88 -11.78
C ARG A 147 -13.72 2.34 -11.28
N LEU A 148 -12.80 3.19 -10.80
CA LEU A 148 -11.54 2.73 -10.20
C LEU A 148 -11.67 2.39 -8.70
N ILE A 149 -12.81 2.72 -8.10
CA ILE A 149 -13.12 2.53 -6.67
C ILE A 149 -14.46 1.82 -6.42
N ASP A 150 -15.18 1.46 -7.48
CA ASP A 150 -16.39 0.61 -7.47
C ASP A 150 -15.96 -0.88 -7.60
#